data_AF-A0A938N419-F1
#
_entry.id   AF-A0A938N419-F1
#
_cell.length_a   1.000
_cell.length_b   1.000
_cell.length_c   1.000
_cell.angle_alpha   90.00
_cell.angle_beta   90.00
_cell.angle_gamma   90.00
#
_symmetry.space_group_name_H-M   'P 1'
#
loop_
_entity.id
_entity.type
_entity.pdbx_description
1 polymer ?
#
loop_
_entity_poly.entity_id
_entity_poly.type
_entity_poly.pdbx_seq_one_letter_code
_entity_poly.pdbx_strand_id
1 'polypeptide(L)'
;MTAPALQPGEAKPVVLLVDDSQDVHRLLRARLRNEDLELVDAYTGGEAIEYARDHHPALVLLDLNMPGTDGFEVLRALKDDPTTLEIPVIVLSGLQSPHDKVTAFDLGVVDYITKPFELTELRVRIRSALRMHRLLQMLAKRARIDGLTGLWNRAYFNQRWEEEHGRHQRHSHPLTIALLDLDHFKSINDTYGHPAGDAVLQGLAAILQREARAADIACRYGGEEFALILPDTTPENAQVVCERIRAAVEAATWPRHPERRVTCSIGLVGAPGPTETCVASGGWLEAADRALYAAKKGGRNRVVSATAIGAEAALDAAA
;
A
#
# COMPACT_ATOMS: atom_id res chain seq x y z
N MET A 1 -26.46 19.40 -10.89
CA MET A 1 -25.90 18.09 -11.27
C MET A 1 -25.37 17.43 -10.00
N THR A 2 -26.03 16.37 -9.56
CA THR A 2 -25.77 15.63 -8.32
C THR A 2 -24.47 14.83 -8.42
N ALA A 3 -23.72 14.73 -7.34
CA ALA A 3 -22.60 13.80 -7.24
C ALA A 3 -23.12 12.36 -7.50
N PRO A 4 -22.33 11.47 -8.12
CA PRO A 4 -22.72 10.08 -8.20
C PRO A 4 -22.88 9.55 -6.77
N ALA A 5 -24.04 8.96 -6.49
CA ALA A 5 -24.34 8.39 -5.18
C ALA A 5 -23.25 7.39 -4.77
N LEU A 6 -22.98 7.30 -3.47
CA LEU A 6 -22.17 6.22 -2.91
C LEU A 6 -22.70 4.88 -3.44
N GLN A 7 -21.80 3.98 -3.85
CA GLN A 7 -22.24 2.64 -4.22
C GLN A 7 -22.69 1.92 -2.94
N PRO A 8 -23.73 1.07 -2.99
CA PRO A 8 -24.17 0.33 -1.81
C PRO A 8 -23.02 -0.51 -1.25
N GLY A 9 -22.62 -0.24 0.00
CA GLY A 9 -21.55 -0.96 0.72
C GLY A 9 -20.21 -0.22 0.89
N GLU A 10 -20.08 1.00 0.37
CA GLU A 10 -18.87 1.81 0.52
C GLU A 10 -18.94 2.65 1.82
N ALA A 11 -17.89 2.60 2.65
CA ALA A 11 -17.82 3.37 3.88
C ALA A 11 -17.83 4.89 3.57
N LYS A 12 -18.42 5.68 4.48
CA LYS A 12 -18.47 7.13 4.32
C LYS A 12 -17.05 7.70 4.34
N PRO A 13 -16.70 8.63 3.42
CA PRO A 13 -15.40 9.30 3.48
C PRO A 13 -15.27 10.07 4.79
N VAL A 14 -14.15 9.84 5.48
CA VAL A 14 -13.78 10.61 6.68
C VAL A 14 -13.19 11.95 6.24
N VAL A 15 -13.66 13.03 6.84
CA VAL A 15 -13.11 14.37 6.68
C VAL A 15 -12.60 14.83 8.04
N LEU A 16 -11.31 15.15 8.11
CA LEU A 16 -10.67 15.66 9.31
C LEU A 16 -10.82 17.19 9.35
N LEU A 17 -11.46 17.70 10.41
CA LEU A 17 -11.58 19.12 10.71
C LEU A 17 -10.46 19.50 11.68
N VAL A 18 -9.67 20.50 11.33
CA VAL A 18 -8.58 21.01 12.15
C VAL A 18 -8.81 22.49 12.43
N ASP A 19 -9.27 22.82 13.62
CA ASP A 19 -9.59 24.18 14.06
C ASP A 19 -9.59 24.22 15.60
N ASP A 20 -9.06 25.27 16.23
CA ASP A 20 -9.07 25.37 17.69
C ASP A 20 -10.46 25.77 18.24
N SER A 21 -11.35 26.27 17.37
CA SER A 21 -12.67 26.76 17.76
C SER A 21 -13.72 25.65 17.80
N GLN A 22 -14.14 25.28 19.01
CA GLN A 22 -15.29 24.38 19.22
C GLN A 22 -16.57 24.86 18.51
N ASP A 23 -16.74 26.17 18.33
CA ASP A 23 -17.89 26.74 17.62
C ASP A 23 -17.86 26.43 16.12
N VAL A 24 -16.68 26.48 15.49
CA VAL A 24 -16.50 26.11 14.09
C VAL A 24 -16.82 24.63 13.89
N HIS A 25 -16.29 23.76 14.75
CA HIS A 25 -16.61 22.32 14.72
C HIS A 25 -18.12 22.06 14.86
N ARG A 26 -18.79 22.68 15.85
CA ARG A 26 -20.24 22.54 16.04
C ARG A 26 -21.03 23.03 14.83
N LEU A 27 -20.63 24.17 14.25
CA LEU A 27 -21.25 24.72 13.05
C LEU A 27 -21.11 23.78 11.86
N LEU A 28 -19.89 23.34 11.54
CA LEU A 28 -19.63 22.46 10.41
C LEU A 28 -20.32 21.12 10.58
N ARG A 29 -20.30 20.54 11.79
CA ARG A 29 -20.99 19.29 12.11
C ARG A 29 -22.50 19.40 11.91
N ALA A 30 -23.13 20.48 12.39
CA ALA A 30 -24.56 20.70 12.19
C ALA A 30 -24.93 20.88 10.70
N ARG A 31 -24.07 21.54 9.92
CA ARG A 31 -24.36 21.93 8.54
C ARG A 31 -24.00 20.86 7.50
N LEU A 32 -23.03 20.01 7.81
CA LEU A 32 -22.60 18.89 6.96
C LEU A 32 -23.28 17.56 7.34
N ARG A 33 -24.14 17.53 8.37
CA ARG A 33 -24.84 16.33 8.84
C ARG A 33 -25.60 15.56 7.75
N ASN A 34 -26.09 16.27 6.74
CA ASN A 34 -26.85 15.68 5.62
C ASN A 34 -25.98 15.31 4.41
N GLU A 35 -24.66 15.54 4.48
CA GLU A 35 -23.73 15.01 3.49
C GLU A 35 -23.35 13.58 3.90
N ASP A 36 -23.10 12.71 2.92
CA ASP A 36 -22.69 11.34 3.16
C ASP A 36 -21.19 11.26 3.47
N LEU A 37 -20.78 11.87 4.58
CA LEU A 37 -19.41 11.90 5.08
C LEU A 37 -19.39 11.74 6.60
N GLU A 38 -18.22 11.39 7.14
CA GLU A 38 -17.94 11.34 8.56
C GLU A 38 -16.98 12.47 8.95
N LEU A 39 -17.23 13.13 10.08
CA LEU A 39 -16.39 14.23 10.56
C LEU A 39 -15.62 13.82 11.81
N VAL A 40 -14.30 13.89 11.72
CA VAL A 40 -13.37 13.73 12.84
C VAL A 40 -12.82 15.11 13.19
N ASP A 41 -12.78 15.43 14.48
CA ASP A 41 -12.33 16.73 14.99
C ASP A 41 -10.90 16.62 15.53
N ALA A 42 -10.04 17.58 15.17
CA ALA A 42 -8.75 17.83 15.80
C ALA A 42 -8.67 19.30 16.20
N TYR A 43 -8.29 19.56 17.44
CA TYR A 43 -8.25 20.90 18.05
C TYR A 43 -6.83 21.47 18.11
N THR A 44 -5.82 20.64 17.82
CA THR A 44 -4.42 21.05 17.79
C THR A 44 -3.71 20.49 16.56
N GLY A 45 -2.58 21.09 16.18
CA GLY A 45 -1.78 20.59 15.07
C GLY A 45 -1.17 19.20 15.33
N GLY A 46 -0.87 18.87 16.58
CA GLY A 46 -0.39 17.54 16.96
C GLY A 46 -1.45 16.46 16.72
N GLU A 47 -2.67 16.69 17.22
CA GLU A 47 -3.82 15.82 16.96
C GLU A 47 -4.11 15.69 15.46
N ALA A 48 -3.97 16.79 14.70
CA ALA A 48 -4.19 16.78 13.26
C ALA A 48 -3.25 15.82 12.51
N ILE A 49 -1.96 15.84 12.85
CA ILE A 49 -0.95 14.97 12.23
C ILE A 49 -1.17 13.51 12.65
N GLU A 50 -1.40 13.27 13.94
CA GLU A 50 -1.68 11.93 14.48
C GLU A 50 -2.92 11.32 13.83
N TYR A 51 -4.04 12.05 13.81
CA TYR A 51 -5.29 11.56 13.25
C TYR A 51 -5.22 11.39 11.74
N ALA A 52 -4.49 12.24 11.02
CA ALA A 52 -4.26 12.06 9.60
C ALA A 52 -3.51 10.77 9.27
N ARG A 53 -2.53 10.39 10.10
CA ARG A 53 -1.77 9.13 9.96
C ARG A 53 -2.62 7.92 10.29
N ASP A 54 -3.35 7.96 11.40
CA ASP A 54 -4.07 6.78 11.90
C ASP A 54 -5.35 6.50 11.10
N HIS A 55 -6.07 7.54 10.70
CA HIS A 55 -7.40 7.41 10.10
C HIS A 55 -7.39 7.56 8.58
N HIS A 56 -6.29 8.04 7.97
CA HIS A 56 -6.17 8.31 6.53
C HIS A 56 -7.42 8.99 5.94
N PRO A 57 -7.78 10.21 6.42
CA PRO A 57 -8.99 10.89 5.98
C PRO A 57 -8.96 11.15 4.48
N ALA A 58 -10.15 11.14 3.87
CA ALA A 58 -10.33 11.44 2.45
C ALA A 58 -10.17 12.94 2.12
N LEU A 59 -10.17 13.80 3.14
CA LEU A 59 -10.00 15.26 3.05
C LEU A 59 -9.64 15.83 4.42
N VAL A 60 -8.75 16.83 4.45
CA VAL A 60 -8.49 17.66 5.63
C VAL A 60 -9.02 19.07 5.37
N LEU A 61 -9.79 19.62 6.31
CA LEU A 61 -10.10 21.05 6.38
C LEU A 61 -9.22 21.66 7.48
N LEU A 62 -8.29 22.53 7.09
CA LEU A 62 -7.26 23.03 7.98
C LEU A 62 -7.40 24.52 8.22
N ASP A 63 -7.59 24.94 9.47
CA ASP A 63 -7.39 26.34 9.85
C ASP A 63 -5.89 26.67 9.91
N LEU A 64 -5.49 27.78 9.30
CA LEU A 64 -4.12 28.29 9.45
C LEU A 64 -3.96 29.12 10.73
N ASN A 65 -5.04 29.68 11.26
CA ASN A 65 -5.00 30.60 12.39
C ASN A 65 -5.32 29.91 13.71
N MET A 66 -4.47 28.97 14.14
CA MET A 66 -4.61 28.29 15.42
C MET A 66 -3.64 28.88 16.47
N PRO A 67 -4.08 29.16 17.71
CA PRO A 67 -3.19 29.60 18.79
C PRO A 67 -2.13 28.53 19.10
N GLY A 68 -0.85 28.91 19.05
CA GLY A 68 0.26 28.06 19.51
C GLY A 68 0.80 27.04 18.50
N THR A 69 0.17 26.84 17.35
CA THR A 69 0.72 26.05 16.22
C THR A 69 0.51 26.81 14.93
N ASP A 70 1.56 27.00 14.13
CA ASP A 70 1.40 27.57 12.79
C ASP A 70 0.73 26.52 11.90
N GLY A 71 -0.48 26.78 11.40
CA GLY A 71 -1.15 25.82 10.52
C GLY A 71 -0.36 25.53 9.24
N PHE A 72 0.58 26.40 8.85
CA PHE A 72 1.53 26.08 7.79
C PHE A 72 2.53 24.99 8.19
N GLU A 73 2.91 24.86 9.46
CA GLU A 73 3.74 23.75 9.94
C GLU A 73 2.97 22.43 9.87
N VAL A 74 1.68 22.42 10.25
CA VAL A 74 0.81 21.26 10.09
C VAL A 74 0.70 20.87 8.62
N LEU A 75 0.44 21.84 7.74
CA LEU A 75 0.36 21.60 6.30
C LEU A 75 1.67 21.01 5.74
N ARG A 76 2.82 21.57 6.12
CA ARG A 76 4.14 21.03 5.71
C ARG A 76 4.34 19.60 6.22
N ALA A 77 4.06 19.34 7.50
CA ALA A 77 4.19 18.02 8.08
C ALA A 77 3.32 16.97 7.36
N LEU A 78 2.08 17.32 7.00
CA LEU A 78 1.20 16.44 6.23
C LEU A 78 1.72 16.18 4.81
N LYS A 79 2.39 17.16 4.19
CA LYS A 79 2.86 17.09 2.79
C LYS A 79 4.24 16.46 2.65
N ASP A 80 5.06 16.50 3.70
CA ASP A 80 6.39 15.88 3.75
C ASP A 80 6.34 14.39 4.15
N ASP A 81 5.22 13.92 4.73
CA ASP A 81 5.05 12.54 5.17
C ASP A 81 4.48 11.64 4.04
N PRO A 82 5.20 10.57 3.62
CA PRO A 82 4.74 9.60 2.62
C PRO A 82 3.34 9.01 2.84
N THR A 83 2.91 8.92 4.09
CA THR A 83 1.63 8.31 4.47
C THR A 83 0.45 9.28 4.37
N THR A 84 0.71 10.60 4.35
CA THR A 84 -0.34 11.64 4.33
C THR A 84 -0.23 12.60 3.15
N LEU A 85 0.86 12.59 2.37
CA LEU A 85 1.07 13.58 1.29
C LEU A 85 -0.05 13.62 0.25
N GLU A 86 -0.67 12.47 -0.02
CA GLU A 86 -1.75 12.33 -1.01
C GLU A 86 -3.12 12.80 -0.50
N ILE A 87 -3.24 13.06 0.82
CA ILE A 87 -4.48 13.54 1.40
C ILE A 87 -4.73 14.97 0.89
N PRO A 88 -5.88 15.24 0.26
CA PRO A 88 -6.21 16.58 -0.18
C PRO A 88 -6.47 17.46 1.05
N VAL A 89 -5.93 18.68 1.03
CA VAL A 89 -6.11 19.66 2.10
C VAL A 89 -6.81 20.89 1.53
N ILE A 90 -7.91 21.31 2.15
CA ILE A 90 -8.53 22.61 1.92
C ILE A 90 -8.19 23.49 3.12
N VAL A 91 -7.56 24.62 2.85
CA VAL A 91 -7.28 25.61 3.90
C VAL A 91 -8.50 26.47 4.14
N LEU A 92 -8.82 26.69 5.42
CA LEU A 92 -9.73 27.70 5.92
C LEU A 92 -8.88 28.77 6.59
N SER A 93 -8.99 30.04 6.23
CA SER A 93 -8.16 31.06 6.88
C SER A 93 -8.84 32.42 6.94
N GLY A 94 -8.64 33.12 8.06
CA GLY A 94 -9.06 34.52 8.22
C GLY A 94 -8.12 35.53 7.55
N LEU A 95 -6.94 35.09 7.09
CA LEU A 95 -5.95 35.96 6.47
C LEU A 95 -6.33 36.23 5.01
N GLN A 96 -6.48 37.52 4.67
CA GLN A 96 -6.76 37.98 3.32
C GLN A 96 -5.48 38.31 2.53
N SER A 97 -4.31 38.05 3.10
CA SER A 97 -3.04 38.33 2.43
C SER A 97 -2.90 37.44 1.19
N PRO A 98 -2.70 38.02 0.00
CA PRO A 98 -2.41 37.24 -1.21
C PRO A 98 -1.20 36.31 -1.04
N HIS A 99 -0.25 36.68 -0.17
CA HIS A 99 0.96 35.92 0.09
C HIS A 99 0.67 34.57 0.76
N ASP A 100 -0.24 34.54 1.74
CA ASP A 100 -0.56 33.31 2.48
C ASP A 100 -1.30 32.31 1.59
N LYS A 101 -2.19 32.83 0.72
CA LYS A 101 -2.87 32.03 -0.28
C LYS A 101 -1.88 31.40 -1.26
N VAL A 102 -0.92 32.17 -1.78
CA VAL A 102 0.11 31.65 -2.68
C VAL A 102 0.94 30.58 -1.97
N THR A 103 1.40 30.87 -0.75
CA THR A 103 2.20 29.92 0.05
C THR A 103 1.45 28.60 0.30
N ALA A 104 0.15 28.65 0.58
CA ALA A 104 -0.66 27.44 0.76
C ALA A 104 -0.72 26.59 -0.53
N PHE A 105 -0.91 27.22 -1.69
CA PHE A 105 -0.91 26.51 -2.98
C PHE A 105 0.47 25.94 -3.33
N ASP A 106 1.55 26.66 -3.04
CA ASP A 106 2.92 26.17 -3.25
C ASP A 106 3.25 24.93 -2.40
N LEU A 107 2.57 24.78 -1.25
CA LEU A 107 2.65 23.59 -0.39
C LEU A 107 1.71 22.45 -0.84
N GLY A 108 0.92 22.63 -1.91
CA GLY A 108 0.11 21.56 -2.49
C GLY A 108 -1.28 21.36 -1.87
N VAL A 109 -1.91 22.42 -1.37
CA VAL A 109 -3.35 22.39 -1.02
C VAL A 109 -4.21 22.28 -2.29
N VAL A 110 -5.37 21.66 -2.18
CA VAL A 110 -6.31 21.56 -3.31
C VAL A 110 -7.21 22.77 -3.44
N ASP A 111 -7.44 23.50 -2.35
CA ASP A 111 -8.23 24.72 -2.35
C ASP A 111 -7.94 25.60 -1.10
N TYR A 112 -8.38 26.85 -1.16
CA TYR A 112 -8.25 27.84 -0.10
C TYR A 112 -9.55 28.64 0.03
N ILE A 113 -10.11 28.68 1.23
CA ILE A 113 -11.38 29.35 1.54
C ILE A 113 -11.16 30.39 2.64
N THR A 114 -11.54 31.64 2.35
CA THR A 114 -11.41 32.74 3.29
C THR A 114 -12.57 32.76 4.29
N LYS A 115 -12.28 32.94 5.58
CA LYS A 115 -13.28 33.19 6.64
C LYS A 115 -13.68 34.68 6.66
N PRO A 116 -14.97 35.04 6.84
CA PRO A 116 -16.13 34.14 6.94
C PRO A 116 -16.53 33.57 5.57
N PHE A 117 -16.84 32.28 5.51
CA PHE A 117 -17.22 31.59 4.27
C PHE A 117 -18.72 31.30 4.20
N GLU A 118 -19.26 31.25 2.99
CA GLU A 118 -20.60 30.73 2.77
C GLU A 118 -20.60 29.20 2.85
N LEU A 119 -21.50 28.65 3.68
CA LEU A 119 -21.63 27.20 3.84
C LEU A 119 -21.97 26.48 2.53
N THR A 120 -22.69 27.13 1.62
CA THR A 120 -23.01 26.58 0.30
C THR A 120 -21.74 26.43 -0.54
N GLU A 121 -20.85 27.42 -0.53
CA GLU A 121 -19.56 27.35 -1.21
C GLU A 121 -18.70 26.23 -0.62
N LEU A 122 -18.53 26.21 0.71
CA LEU A 122 -17.73 25.20 1.39
C LEU A 122 -18.20 23.77 1.03
N ARG A 123 -19.52 23.53 1.00
CA ARG A 123 -20.08 22.22 0.60
C ARG A 123 -19.71 21.83 -0.83
N VAL A 124 -19.75 22.77 -1.76
CA VAL A 124 -19.37 22.51 -3.16
C VAL A 124 -17.89 22.18 -3.27
N ARG A 125 -17.03 22.88 -2.52
CA ARG A 125 -15.58 22.68 -2.47
C ARG A 125 -15.23 21.31 -1.91
N ILE A 126 -15.82 20.94 -0.76
CA ILE A 126 -15.68 19.62 -0.14
C ILE A 126 -16.10 18.52 -1.11
N ARG A 127 -17.29 18.61 -1.72
CA ARG A 127 -17.77 17.59 -2.67
C ARG A 127 -16.86 17.46 -3.89
N SER A 128 -16.32 18.57 -4.39
CA SER A 128 -15.41 18.56 -5.53
C SER A 128 -14.07 17.90 -5.19
N ALA A 129 -13.50 18.23 -4.03
CA ALA A 129 -12.26 17.62 -3.54
C ALA A 129 -12.42 16.11 -3.29
N LEU A 130 -13.47 15.69 -2.59
CA LEU A 130 -13.77 14.28 -2.35
C LEU A 130 -13.99 13.51 -3.67
N ARG A 131 -14.69 14.10 -4.64
CA ARG A 131 -14.89 13.49 -5.96
C ARG A 131 -13.56 13.33 -6.70
N MET A 132 -12.70 14.36 -6.69
CA MET A 132 -11.41 14.31 -7.36
C MET A 132 -10.52 13.24 -6.72
N HIS A 133 -10.40 13.24 -5.39
CA HIS A 133 -9.65 12.23 -4.65
C HIS A 133 -10.15 10.82 -4.97
N ARG A 134 -11.47 10.62 -5.01
CA ARG A 134 -12.07 9.33 -5.39
C ARG A 134 -11.74 8.92 -6.82
N LEU A 135 -11.75 9.83 -7.79
CA LEU A 135 -11.37 9.53 -9.17
C LEU A 135 -9.90 9.17 -9.29
N LEU A 136 -9.02 9.89 -8.60
CA LEU A 136 -7.59 9.56 -8.54
C LEU A 136 -7.36 8.19 -7.92
N GLN A 137 -8.05 7.88 -6.82
CA GLN A 137 -8.03 6.55 -6.21
C GLN A 137 -8.55 5.47 -7.17
N MET A 138 -9.61 5.74 -7.95
CA MET A 138 -10.08 4.79 -8.98
C MET A 138 -9.07 4.59 -10.11
N LEU A 139 -8.37 5.64 -10.54
CA LEU A 139 -7.31 5.55 -11.55
C LEU A 139 -6.11 4.76 -11.01
N ALA A 140 -5.66 5.04 -9.78
CA ALA A 140 -4.62 4.29 -9.10
C ALA A 140 -5.02 2.81 -8.92
N LYS A 141 -6.27 2.54 -8.54
CA LYS A 141 -6.84 1.18 -8.50
C LYS A 141 -6.91 0.51 -9.87
N ARG A 142 -7.04 1.26 -10.97
CA ARG A 142 -6.95 0.69 -12.33
C ARG A 142 -5.50 0.45 -12.77
N ALA A 143 -4.55 1.20 -12.24
CA ALA A 143 -3.12 1.03 -12.43
C ALA A 143 -2.49 -0.02 -11.48
N ARG A 144 -3.26 -1.04 -11.04
CA ARG A 144 -2.79 -2.11 -10.15
C ARG A 144 -1.94 -3.17 -10.85
N ILE A 145 -1.85 -3.12 -12.17
CA ILE A 145 -1.11 -4.08 -12.99
C ILE A 145 0.24 -3.47 -13.36
N ASP A 146 1.31 -4.26 -13.23
CA ASP A 146 2.63 -3.92 -13.77
C ASP A 146 2.59 -3.93 -15.30
N GLY A 147 2.97 -2.80 -15.90
CA GLY A 147 2.84 -2.59 -17.34
C GLY A 147 3.71 -3.51 -18.21
N LEU A 148 4.78 -4.07 -17.66
CA LEU A 148 5.66 -4.98 -18.41
C LEU A 148 5.17 -6.43 -18.36
N THR A 149 4.82 -6.90 -17.15
CA THR A 149 4.57 -8.32 -16.87
C THR A 149 3.11 -8.70 -16.86
N GLY A 150 2.20 -7.74 -16.71
CA GLY A 150 0.77 -8.02 -16.56
C GLY A 150 0.39 -8.64 -15.21
N LEU A 151 1.34 -8.77 -14.27
CA LEU A 151 1.09 -9.17 -12.89
C LEU A 151 0.56 -8.00 -12.08
N TRP A 152 0.13 -8.28 -10.84
CA TRP A 152 -0.10 -7.21 -9.88
C TRP A 152 1.18 -6.44 -9.57
N ASN A 153 1.05 -5.16 -9.27
CA ASN A 153 2.17 -4.33 -8.82
C ASN A 153 2.34 -4.37 -7.31
N ARG A 154 3.47 -3.83 -6.83
CA ARG A 154 3.81 -3.76 -5.40
C ARG A 154 2.73 -3.08 -4.55
N ALA A 155 2.11 -2.00 -5.05
CA ALA A 155 1.08 -1.29 -4.30
C ALA A 155 -0.15 -2.18 -4.03
N TYR A 156 -0.60 -2.93 -5.05
CA TYR A 156 -1.69 -3.89 -4.87
C TYR A 156 -1.31 -5.05 -3.96
N PHE A 157 -0.09 -5.55 -4.09
CA PHE A 157 0.42 -6.61 -3.22
C PHE A 157 0.40 -6.19 -1.74
N ASN A 158 0.93 -5.01 -1.40
CA ASN A 158 0.94 -4.52 -0.02
C ASN A 158 -0.48 -4.42 0.55
N GLN A 159 -1.41 -3.86 -0.23
CA GLN A 159 -2.81 -3.77 0.16
C GLN A 159 -3.39 -5.17 0.44
N ARG A 160 -3.23 -6.11 -0.49
CA ARG A 160 -3.80 -7.45 -0.35
C ARG A 160 -3.11 -8.26 0.75
N TRP A 161 -1.83 -8.03 1.01
CA TRP A 161 -1.10 -8.67 2.09
C TRP A 161 -1.71 -8.32 3.44
N GLU A 162 -1.96 -7.04 3.71
CA GLU A 162 -2.61 -6.61 4.95
C GLU A 162 -4.02 -7.21 5.10
N GLU A 163 -4.79 -7.24 4.00
CA GLU A 163 -6.13 -7.84 4.00
C GLU A 163 -6.10 -9.35 4.30
N GLU A 164 -5.22 -10.13 3.66
CA GLU A 164 -5.13 -11.58 3.86
C GLU A 164 -4.51 -11.94 5.22
N HIS A 165 -3.52 -11.17 5.69
CA HIS A 165 -2.94 -11.33 7.01
C HIS A 165 -3.99 -11.07 8.11
N GLY A 166 -4.82 -10.03 7.97
CA GLY A 166 -5.94 -9.78 8.87
C GLY A 166 -7.00 -10.91 8.85
N ARG A 167 -7.26 -11.53 7.69
CA ARG A 167 -8.13 -12.71 7.60
C ARG A 167 -7.52 -13.93 8.27
N HIS A 168 -6.23 -14.19 8.07
CA HIS A 168 -5.49 -15.25 8.73
C HIS A 168 -5.59 -15.13 10.26
N GLN A 169 -5.32 -13.95 10.81
CA GLN A 169 -5.41 -13.71 12.26
C GLN A 169 -6.82 -13.96 12.81
N ARG A 170 -7.87 -13.59 12.05
CA ARG A 170 -9.25 -13.73 12.50
C ARG A 170 -9.80 -15.16 12.36
N HIS A 171 -9.50 -15.83 11.25
CA HIS A 171 -10.12 -17.10 10.89
C HIS A 171 -9.18 -18.30 11.09
N SER A 172 -7.91 -18.07 11.42
CA SER A 172 -6.91 -19.12 11.65
C SER A 172 -6.70 -20.04 10.44
N HIS A 173 -7.01 -19.55 9.23
CA HIS A 173 -6.78 -20.27 7.98
C HIS A 173 -5.30 -20.22 7.60
N PRO A 174 -4.72 -21.24 6.95
CA PRO A 174 -3.32 -21.19 6.56
C PRO A 174 -3.01 -20.02 5.63
N LEU A 175 -1.84 -19.42 5.78
CA LEU A 175 -1.37 -18.34 4.91
C LEU A 175 0.13 -18.49 4.69
N THR A 176 0.58 -18.30 3.46
CA THR A 176 2.00 -18.28 3.11
C THR A 176 2.31 -17.10 2.19
N ILE A 177 3.48 -16.50 2.40
CA ILE A 177 4.07 -15.49 1.53
C ILE A 177 5.39 -16.02 0.97
N ALA A 178 5.68 -15.74 -0.29
CA ALA A 178 6.95 -16.08 -0.92
C ALA A 178 7.52 -14.89 -1.69
N LEU A 179 8.83 -14.69 -1.58
CA LEU A 179 9.62 -13.75 -2.36
C LEU A 179 10.52 -14.53 -3.32
N LEU A 180 10.59 -14.06 -4.56
CA LEU A 180 11.31 -14.69 -5.65
C LEU A 180 12.21 -13.67 -6.34
N ASP A 181 13.41 -14.10 -6.71
CA ASP A 181 14.38 -13.26 -7.41
C ASP A 181 15.08 -14.05 -8.53
N LEU A 182 15.26 -13.41 -9.68
CA LEU A 182 15.96 -13.99 -10.82
C LEU A 182 17.47 -14.01 -10.59
N ASP A 183 18.06 -15.20 -10.62
CA ASP A 183 19.47 -15.38 -10.37
C ASP A 183 20.31 -14.77 -11.49
N HIS A 184 21.25 -13.89 -11.12
CA HIS A 184 22.17 -13.25 -12.05
C HIS A 184 21.49 -12.45 -13.18
N PHE A 185 20.30 -11.88 -12.92
CA PHE A 185 19.53 -11.15 -13.94
C PHE A 185 20.31 -9.99 -14.58
N LYS A 186 21.09 -9.24 -13.78
CA LYS A 186 21.99 -8.20 -14.29
C LYS A 186 22.92 -8.71 -15.41
N SER A 187 23.47 -9.92 -15.28
CA SER A 187 24.33 -10.53 -16.31
C SER A 187 23.58 -10.76 -17.63
N ILE A 188 22.27 -11.02 -17.59
CA ILE A 188 21.45 -11.18 -18.80
C ILE A 188 21.31 -9.82 -19.50
N ASN A 189 20.99 -8.77 -18.76
CA ASN A 189 20.90 -7.42 -19.31
C ASN A 189 22.24 -6.93 -19.88
N ASP A 190 23.34 -7.15 -19.17
CA ASP A 190 24.66 -6.72 -19.60
C ASP A 190 25.15 -7.48 -20.85
N THR A 191 24.71 -8.73 -21.05
CA THR A 191 25.16 -9.58 -22.18
C THR A 191 24.25 -9.47 -23.40
N TYR A 192 22.92 -9.41 -23.19
CA TYR A 192 21.92 -9.53 -24.25
C TYR A 192 21.04 -8.28 -24.40
N GLY A 193 21.25 -7.27 -23.55
CA GLY A 193 20.50 -6.02 -23.54
C GLY A 193 19.17 -6.09 -22.77
N HIS A 194 18.66 -4.93 -22.37
CA HIS A 194 17.40 -4.80 -21.63
C HIS A 194 16.19 -5.50 -22.28
N PRO A 195 15.98 -5.45 -23.62
CA PRO A 195 14.87 -6.16 -24.24
C PRO A 195 14.90 -7.68 -24.04
N ALA A 196 16.09 -8.25 -23.80
CA ALA A 196 16.24 -9.66 -23.47
C ALA A 196 15.85 -9.95 -22.01
N GLY A 197 16.24 -9.07 -21.07
CA GLY A 197 15.77 -9.14 -19.69
C GLY A 197 14.26 -8.97 -19.58
N ASP A 198 13.67 -8.04 -20.33
CA ASP A 198 12.21 -7.84 -20.37
C ASP A 198 11.47 -9.10 -20.80
N ALA A 199 11.97 -9.82 -21.81
CA ALA A 199 11.41 -11.08 -22.25
C ALA A 199 11.49 -12.17 -21.16
N VAL A 200 12.54 -12.16 -20.35
CA VAL A 200 12.68 -13.08 -19.20
C VAL A 200 11.68 -12.75 -18.11
N LEU A 201 11.51 -11.46 -17.77
CA LEU A 201 10.52 -11.01 -16.78
C LEU A 201 9.10 -11.36 -17.22
N GLN A 202 8.77 -11.18 -18.50
CA GLN A 202 7.47 -11.55 -19.07
C GLN A 202 7.24 -13.06 -19.07
N GLY A 203 8.25 -13.86 -19.41
CA GLY A 203 8.12 -15.32 -19.37
C GLY A 203 8.00 -15.87 -17.95
N LEU A 204 8.73 -15.30 -16.98
CA LEU A 204 8.55 -15.61 -15.56
C LEU A 204 7.13 -15.26 -15.10
N ALA A 205 6.60 -14.10 -15.50
CA ALA A 205 5.23 -13.72 -15.18
C ALA A 205 4.19 -14.70 -15.73
N ALA A 206 4.37 -15.17 -16.97
CA ALA A 206 3.52 -16.18 -17.57
C ALA A 206 3.60 -17.54 -16.83
N ILE A 207 4.80 -17.92 -16.35
CA ILE A 207 4.97 -19.10 -15.50
C ILE A 207 4.19 -18.91 -14.19
N LEU A 208 4.37 -17.78 -13.50
CA LEU A 208 3.66 -17.50 -12.25
C LEU A 208 2.14 -17.55 -12.43
N GLN A 209 1.59 -16.95 -13.49
CA GLN A 209 0.16 -16.97 -13.78
C GLN A 209 -0.38 -18.38 -14.07
N ARG A 210 0.42 -19.26 -14.69
CA ARG A 210 0.03 -20.64 -14.98
C ARG A 210 0.09 -21.53 -13.74
N GLU A 211 1.12 -21.35 -12.92
CA GLU A 211 1.36 -22.21 -11.75
C GLU A 211 0.56 -21.77 -10.51
N ALA A 212 0.16 -20.50 -10.43
CA ALA A 212 -0.65 -19.95 -9.35
C ALA A 212 -2.16 -20.19 -9.57
N ARG A 213 -2.91 -20.35 -8.48
CA ARG A 213 -4.37 -20.49 -8.49
C ARG A 213 -5.03 -19.13 -8.67
N ALA A 214 -6.32 -19.12 -9.03
CA ALA A 214 -7.10 -17.89 -9.14
C ALA A 214 -7.19 -17.07 -7.84
N ALA A 215 -7.05 -17.72 -6.68
CA ALA A 215 -7.03 -17.07 -5.37
C ALA A 215 -5.64 -16.53 -4.98
N ASP A 216 -4.58 -17.03 -5.62
CA ASP A 216 -3.21 -16.63 -5.35
C ASP A 216 -2.92 -15.26 -5.98
N ILE A 217 -2.03 -14.50 -5.35
CA ILE A 217 -1.67 -13.15 -5.82
C ILE A 217 -0.21 -13.18 -6.26
N ALA A 218 0.01 -13.21 -7.56
CA ALA A 218 1.33 -13.05 -8.17
C ALA A 218 1.60 -11.57 -8.49
N CYS A 219 2.72 -11.06 -7.99
CA CYS A 219 3.10 -9.67 -8.07
C CYS A 219 4.52 -9.51 -8.60
N ARG A 220 4.76 -8.49 -9.43
CA ARG A 220 6.10 -7.94 -9.65
C ARG A 220 6.40 -6.94 -8.53
N TYR A 221 7.23 -7.36 -7.58
CA TYR A 221 7.50 -6.62 -6.36
C TYR A 221 8.58 -5.54 -6.58
N GLY A 222 9.55 -5.81 -7.45
CA GLY A 222 10.65 -4.92 -7.78
C GLY A 222 11.16 -5.14 -9.21
N GLY A 223 12.34 -4.62 -9.54
CA GLY A 223 12.91 -4.69 -10.88
C GLY A 223 12.99 -6.13 -11.41
N GLU A 224 13.66 -7.01 -10.67
CA GLU A 224 13.83 -8.46 -10.94
C GLU A 224 13.19 -9.34 -9.85
N GLU A 225 12.46 -8.73 -8.93
CA GLU A 225 11.87 -9.35 -7.75
C GLU A 225 10.37 -9.55 -7.91
N PHE A 226 9.88 -10.71 -7.50
CA PHE A 226 8.49 -11.11 -7.56
C PHE A 226 8.03 -11.61 -6.20
N ALA A 227 6.73 -11.53 -5.95
CA ALA A 227 6.14 -11.97 -4.71
C ALA A 227 4.85 -12.75 -4.95
N LEU A 228 4.56 -13.71 -4.07
CA LEU A 228 3.35 -14.50 -4.05
C LEU A 228 2.68 -14.40 -2.68
N ILE A 229 1.37 -14.17 -2.68
CA ILE A 229 0.50 -14.42 -1.52
C ILE A 229 -0.30 -15.67 -1.84
N LEU A 230 -0.25 -16.65 -0.94
CA LEU A 230 -0.92 -17.95 -1.07
C LEU A 230 -1.92 -18.11 0.08
N PRO A 231 -3.16 -17.59 -0.06
CA PRO A 231 -4.22 -17.80 0.92
C PRO A 231 -4.58 -19.28 1.03
N ASP A 232 -5.08 -19.67 2.22
CA ASP A 232 -5.51 -21.04 2.53
C ASP A 232 -4.44 -22.11 2.18
N THR A 233 -3.16 -21.74 2.27
CA THR A 233 -2.03 -22.59 1.88
C THR A 233 -0.98 -22.65 2.99
N THR A 234 -0.69 -23.86 3.46
CA THR A 234 0.36 -24.12 4.47
C THR A 234 1.76 -23.97 3.86
N PRO A 235 2.81 -23.73 4.67
CA PRO A 235 4.18 -23.63 4.19
C PRO A 235 4.65 -24.83 3.37
N GLU A 236 4.24 -26.04 3.74
CA GLU A 236 4.62 -27.28 3.06
C GLU A 236 4.00 -27.36 1.66
N ASN A 237 2.72 -26.99 1.54
CA ASN A 237 2.04 -26.94 0.25
C ASN A 237 2.56 -25.80 -0.62
N ALA A 238 2.87 -24.66 -0.02
CA ALA A 238 3.51 -23.54 -0.71
C ALA A 238 4.89 -23.92 -1.24
N GLN A 239 5.68 -24.69 -0.48
CA GLN A 239 6.98 -25.18 -0.93
C GLN A 239 6.85 -26.03 -2.21
N VAL A 240 5.82 -26.86 -2.33
CA VAL A 240 5.55 -27.63 -3.56
C VAL A 240 5.25 -26.70 -4.74
N VAL A 241 4.45 -25.66 -4.54
CA VAL A 241 4.12 -24.67 -5.58
C VAL A 241 5.36 -23.88 -5.99
N CYS A 242 6.15 -23.40 -5.02
CA CYS A 242 7.39 -22.68 -5.27
C CYS A 242 8.42 -23.55 -6.00
N GLU A 243 8.56 -24.82 -5.64
CA GLU A 243 9.48 -25.74 -6.32
C GLU A 243 9.04 -26.01 -7.76
N ARG A 244 7.73 -26.12 -8.01
CA ARG A 244 7.18 -26.23 -9.36
C ARG A 244 7.49 -24.99 -10.20
N ILE A 245 7.32 -23.80 -9.63
CA ILE A 245 7.68 -22.53 -10.29
C ILE A 245 9.18 -22.49 -10.59
N ARG A 246 10.04 -22.80 -9.61
CA ARG A 246 11.49 -22.82 -9.77
C ARG A 246 11.93 -23.76 -10.89
N ALA A 247 11.42 -24.99 -10.90
CA ALA A 247 11.69 -25.97 -11.94
C ALA A 247 11.18 -25.52 -13.33
N ALA A 248 10.01 -24.87 -13.38
CA ALA A 248 9.46 -24.33 -14.63
C ALA A 248 10.30 -23.19 -15.20
N VAL A 249 10.85 -22.31 -14.36
CA VAL A 249 11.78 -21.24 -14.77
C VAL A 249 13.08 -21.85 -15.32
N GLU A 250 13.63 -22.83 -14.62
CA GLU A 250 14.86 -23.51 -15.04
C GLU A 250 14.72 -24.25 -16.38
N ALA A 251 13.55 -24.86 -16.61
CA ALA A 251 13.25 -25.59 -17.84
C ALA A 251 12.80 -24.68 -19.00
N ALA A 252 12.54 -23.40 -18.74
CA ALA A 252 12.06 -22.47 -19.76
C ALA A 252 13.15 -22.16 -20.79
N THR A 253 12.75 -22.12 -22.06
CA THR A 253 13.59 -21.61 -23.15
C THR A 253 13.23 -20.16 -23.44
N TRP A 254 14.24 -19.29 -23.46
CA TRP A 254 14.03 -17.85 -23.60
C TRP A 254 14.26 -17.43 -25.06
N PRO A 255 13.25 -16.86 -25.75
CA PRO A 255 13.31 -16.65 -27.21
C PRO A 255 14.50 -15.81 -27.71
N ARG A 256 15.04 -14.93 -26.86
CA ARG A 256 16.15 -14.03 -27.21
C ARG A 256 17.54 -14.56 -26.82
N HIS A 257 17.61 -15.70 -26.13
CA HIS A 257 18.85 -16.37 -25.69
C HIS A 257 18.56 -17.83 -25.29
N PRO A 258 18.17 -18.69 -26.24
CA PRO A 258 17.75 -20.06 -25.97
C PRO A 258 18.84 -20.93 -25.31
N GLU A 259 20.11 -20.55 -25.47
CA GLU A 259 21.26 -21.23 -24.87
C GLU A 259 21.50 -20.87 -23.39
N ARG A 260 20.90 -19.78 -22.91
CA ARG A 260 21.11 -19.29 -21.54
C ARG A 260 20.13 -19.97 -20.59
N ARG A 261 20.67 -20.70 -19.62
CA ARG A 261 19.91 -21.19 -18.47
C ARG A 261 19.66 -20.03 -17.50
N VAL A 262 18.38 -19.78 -17.21
CA VAL A 262 17.92 -18.80 -16.23
C VAL A 262 17.34 -19.58 -15.05
N THR A 263 17.67 -19.17 -13.83
CA THR A 263 17.15 -19.78 -12.60
C THR A 263 16.60 -18.70 -11.69
N CYS A 264 15.86 -19.11 -10.66
CA CYS A 264 15.40 -18.21 -9.62
C CYS A 264 15.65 -18.81 -8.23
N SER A 265 15.82 -17.93 -7.26
CA SER A 265 15.85 -18.28 -5.85
C SER A 265 14.54 -17.83 -5.20
N ILE A 266 14.00 -18.64 -4.27
CA ILE A 266 12.72 -18.38 -3.61
C ILE A 266 12.89 -18.52 -2.10
N GLY A 267 12.46 -17.51 -1.35
CA GLY A 267 12.31 -17.54 0.09
C GLY A 267 10.83 -17.50 0.46
N LEU A 268 10.37 -18.38 1.35
CA LEU A 268 8.98 -18.38 1.80
C LEU A 268 8.87 -18.48 3.32
N VAL A 269 7.76 -17.98 3.84
CA VAL A 269 7.36 -18.16 5.24
C VAL A 269 5.84 -18.24 5.30
N GLY A 270 5.31 -19.07 6.17
CA GLY A 270 3.88 -19.15 6.38
C GLY A 270 3.53 -19.73 7.73
N ALA A 271 2.24 -19.79 8.01
CA ALA A 271 1.68 -20.46 9.15
C ALA A 271 0.59 -21.46 8.71
N PRO A 272 0.59 -22.69 9.23
CA PRO A 272 -0.40 -23.72 8.88
C PRO A 272 -1.76 -23.54 9.58
N GLY A 273 -1.90 -22.57 10.47
CA GLY A 273 -3.11 -22.37 11.30
C GLY A 273 -2.92 -21.24 12.32
N PRO A 274 -3.71 -21.20 13.41
CA PRO A 274 -3.58 -20.15 14.41
C PRO A 274 -2.18 -20.17 15.02
N THR A 275 -1.45 -19.07 14.92
CA THR A 275 -0.22 -18.87 15.68
C THR A 275 -0.58 -18.38 17.08
N GLU A 276 0.01 -18.99 18.11
CA GLU A 276 -0.12 -18.52 19.50
C GLU A 276 0.46 -17.09 19.68
N THR A 277 1.31 -16.66 18.75
CA THR A 277 1.91 -15.33 18.71
C THR A 277 1.36 -14.55 17.51
N CYS A 278 0.82 -13.36 17.77
CA CYS A 278 0.50 -12.39 16.72
C CYS A 278 1.81 -11.77 16.21
N VAL A 279 2.30 -12.28 15.08
CA VAL A 279 3.41 -11.65 14.36
C VAL A 279 2.83 -10.51 13.51
N ALA A 280 3.47 -9.34 13.52
CA ALA A 280 3.10 -8.24 12.63
C ALA A 280 3.33 -8.64 11.15
N SER A 281 2.52 -8.10 10.25
CA SER A 281 2.58 -8.37 8.81
C SER A 281 3.97 -8.14 8.21
N GLY A 282 4.68 -7.11 8.69
CA GLY A 282 6.06 -6.79 8.29
C GLY A 282 7.08 -7.87 8.67
N GLY A 283 6.90 -8.55 9.80
CA GLY A 283 7.81 -9.60 10.25
C GLY A 283 7.87 -10.78 9.28
N TRP A 284 6.74 -11.13 8.66
CA TRP A 284 6.69 -12.20 7.65
C TRP A 284 7.45 -11.84 6.37
N LEU A 285 7.33 -10.59 5.91
CA LEU A 285 8.11 -10.11 4.77
C LEU A 285 9.61 -10.17 5.03
N GLU A 286 10.05 -9.75 6.23
CA GLU A 286 11.45 -9.85 6.62
C GLU A 286 11.94 -11.31 6.73
N ALA A 287 11.11 -12.23 7.23
CA ALA A 287 11.46 -13.65 7.27
C ALA A 287 11.56 -14.28 5.88
N ALA A 288 10.64 -13.94 4.97
CA ALA A 288 10.71 -14.37 3.58
C ALA A 288 11.97 -13.83 2.88
N ASP A 289 12.34 -12.57 3.15
CA ASP A 289 13.56 -11.97 2.61
C ASP A 289 14.82 -12.67 3.14
N ARG A 290 14.88 -12.96 4.45
CA ARG A 290 15.98 -13.75 5.04
C ARG A 290 16.07 -15.14 4.41
N ALA A 291 14.94 -15.81 4.17
CA ALA A 291 14.91 -17.10 3.49
C ALA A 291 15.42 -16.99 2.04
N LEU A 292 15.03 -15.94 1.31
CA LEU A 292 15.49 -15.69 -0.05
C LEU A 292 16.99 -15.41 -0.10
N TYR A 293 17.48 -14.63 0.87
CA TYR A 293 18.90 -14.38 1.04
C TYR A 293 19.68 -15.67 1.34
N ALA A 294 19.15 -16.55 2.19
CA ALA A 294 19.72 -17.86 2.45
C ALA A 294 19.73 -18.75 1.18
N ALA A 295 18.66 -18.70 0.36
CA ALA A 295 18.61 -19.39 -0.92
C ALA A 295 19.74 -18.92 -1.86
N LYS A 296 19.92 -17.60 -1.98
CA LYS A 296 20.99 -16.98 -2.78
C LYS A 296 22.39 -17.37 -2.28
N LYS A 297 22.63 -17.33 -0.96
CA LYS A 297 23.90 -17.76 -0.35
C LYS A 297 24.17 -19.25 -0.46
N GLY A 298 23.13 -20.07 -0.42
CA GLY A 298 23.24 -21.53 -0.51
C GLY A 298 23.72 -22.05 -1.86
N GLY A 299 23.81 -21.19 -2.88
CA GLY A 299 24.16 -21.57 -4.25
C GLY A 299 23.04 -21.33 -5.26
N ARG A 300 22.02 -20.53 -4.91
CA ARG A 300 20.92 -20.15 -5.80
C ARG A 300 20.08 -21.33 -6.30
N ASN A 301 19.18 -21.07 -7.25
CA ASN A 301 18.29 -22.05 -7.87
C ASN A 301 17.64 -23.02 -6.86
N ARG A 302 17.02 -22.47 -5.82
CA ARG A 302 16.40 -23.27 -4.74
C ARG A 302 15.30 -22.51 -4.02
N VAL A 303 14.46 -23.28 -3.34
CA VAL A 303 13.46 -22.80 -2.41
C VAL A 303 13.98 -22.98 -0.97
N VAL A 304 13.86 -21.95 -0.15
CA VAL A 304 14.14 -22.02 1.29
C VAL A 304 12.90 -21.55 2.04
N SER A 305 12.45 -22.34 3.03
CA SER A 305 11.41 -21.94 3.97
C SER A 305 12.06 -21.40 5.24
N ALA A 306 11.68 -20.20 5.68
CA ALA A 306 11.90 -19.79 7.06
C ALA A 306 10.95 -20.56 7.98
N THR A 307 11.40 -20.86 9.19
CA THR A 307 10.51 -21.30 10.27
C THR A 307 9.61 -20.14 10.70
N ALA A 308 8.35 -20.44 10.99
CA ALA A 308 7.39 -19.45 11.46
C ALA A 308 7.98 -18.66 12.65
N ILE A 309 7.93 -17.32 12.57
CA ILE A 309 8.33 -16.44 13.67
C ILE A 309 7.44 -16.80 14.86
N GLY A 310 8.02 -17.43 15.87
CA GLY A 310 7.31 -18.04 17.01
C GLY A 310 7.96 -19.33 17.51
N ALA A 311 8.66 -20.08 16.64
CA ALA A 311 9.39 -21.28 17.08
C ALA A 311 10.71 -20.94 17.82
N GLU A 312 11.37 -19.83 17.48
CA GLU A 312 12.60 -19.38 18.16
C GLU A 312 12.34 -18.89 19.59
N ALA A 313 11.20 -18.23 19.86
CA ALA A 313 10.86 -17.76 21.20
C ALA A 313 10.56 -18.91 22.19
N ALA A 314 10.09 -20.06 21.71
CA ALA A 314 9.85 -21.24 22.54
C ALA A 314 11.13 -22.05 22.85
N LEU A 315 12.15 -21.93 22.00
CA LEU A 315 13.45 -22.60 22.20
C LEU A 315 14.35 -21.82 23.16
N ASP A 316 14.34 -20.49 23.12
CA ASP A 316 15.10 -19.65 24.06
C ASP A 316 14.48 -19.57 25.46
N ALA A 317 13.18 -19.85 25.62
CA ALA A 317 12.53 -19.95 26.93
C ALA A 317 12.72 -21.33 27.61
N ALA A 318 13.29 -22.31 26.90
CA ALA A 318 13.52 -23.66 27.37
C ALA A 318 15.02 -24.01 27.56
N ALA A 319 15.91 -23.02 27.41
CA ALA A 319 17.36 -23.11 27.63
C ALA A 319 17.77 -22.32 28.88
#